data_AF-A0A1U7USP8-F1
#
_entry.id   AF-A0A1U7USP8-F1
#
_cell.length_a   1.000
_cell.length_b   1.000
_cell.length_c   1.000
_cell.angle_alpha   90.00
_cell.angle_beta   90.00
_cell.angle_gamma   90.00
#
_symmetry.space_group_name_H-M   'P 1'
#
loop_
_entity.id
_entity.type
_entity.pdbx_description
1 polymer ?
#
loop_
_entity_poly.entity_id
_entity_poly.type
_entity_poly.pdbx_seq_one_letter_code
_entity_poly.pdbx_strand_id
1 'polypeptide(L)'
;MFGSILDVLESLVLDTRSTDERAKAMGYLRACQTFEVAFMLHLMRDILAITNELNKCLQKKEQDTANAMLLVEVAKKRLQKLRKEEWESLIAKISAFYIKYDILIPRFNDPYVSSLRSRRKPADCTVLHHYRVDVFCKIIDWQIQELNECFDEETTYLLHGISCLNPINSFSSFDIRKIMRMAELYPDDFDEFSMGTLENQLASYIIDVRDVDERFYDLRGLCDLSKRLVQTKKHSNYPLVFLLVKLALLLPVATASVERAFSAMKFIKNDLRSRMNDEFFSGCLVPYVEKNVFDSISNDTIIKTFQDMKPRRVQL
;
A
#
# COMPACT_ATOMS: atom_id res chain seq x y z
N MET A 1 -12.36 -9.47 20.97
CA MET A 1 -12.70 -8.19 20.31
C MET A 1 -14.16 -8.15 19.87
N PHE A 2 -14.68 -9.09 19.05
CA PHE A 2 -16.09 -9.03 18.61
C PHE A 2 -17.11 -9.03 19.76
N GLY A 3 -16.99 -9.94 20.75
CA GLY A 3 -17.85 -9.93 21.94
C GLY A 3 -17.85 -8.58 22.67
N SER A 4 -16.67 -8.02 22.92
CA SER A 4 -16.53 -6.69 23.54
C SER A 4 -17.20 -5.57 22.74
N ILE A 5 -17.26 -5.66 21.41
CA ILE A 5 -18.01 -4.70 20.58
C ILE A 5 -19.51 -4.84 20.81
N LEU A 6 -20.02 -6.08 20.91
CA LEU A 6 -21.42 -6.32 21.24
C LEU A 6 -21.75 -5.81 22.64
N ASP A 7 -20.92 -6.09 23.65
CA ASP A 7 -21.12 -5.64 25.03
C ASP A 7 -21.18 -4.10 25.12
N VAL A 8 -20.30 -3.41 24.38
CA VAL A 8 -20.29 -1.95 24.31
C VAL A 8 -21.54 -1.43 23.59
N LEU A 9 -21.98 -2.07 22.51
CA LEU A 9 -23.20 -1.66 21.81
C LEU A 9 -24.45 -1.91 22.66
N GLU A 10 -24.52 -3.02 23.38
CA GLU A 10 -25.61 -3.36 24.29
C GLU A 10 -25.68 -2.38 25.47
N SER A 11 -24.56 -2.08 26.12
CA SER A 11 -24.51 -1.05 27.17
C SER A 11 -24.92 0.33 26.64
N LEU A 12 -24.48 0.73 25.45
CA LEU A 12 -24.93 1.97 24.83
C LEU A 12 -26.44 1.97 24.54
N VAL A 13 -27.04 0.84 24.17
CA VAL A 13 -28.49 0.75 23.97
C VAL A 13 -29.25 0.92 25.30
N LEU A 14 -28.70 0.42 26.41
CA LEU A 14 -29.34 0.47 27.73
C LEU A 14 -29.12 1.80 28.46
N ASP A 15 -27.91 2.37 28.38
CA ASP A 15 -27.45 3.44 29.29
C ASP A 15 -27.51 4.86 28.67
N THR A 16 -27.61 4.98 27.34
CA THR A 16 -27.60 6.30 26.68
C THR A 16 -28.89 7.07 26.96
N ARG A 17 -28.77 8.36 27.32
CA ARG A 17 -29.92 9.28 27.50
C ARG A 17 -30.44 9.84 26.18
N SER A 18 -29.58 9.94 25.17
CA SER A 18 -29.92 10.44 23.84
C SER A 18 -30.66 9.35 23.04
N THR A 19 -31.86 9.67 22.56
CA THR A 19 -32.67 8.76 21.74
C THR A 19 -32.02 8.47 20.39
N ASP A 20 -31.27 9.42 19.83
CA ASP A 20 -30.53 9.27 18.57
C ASP A 20 -29.35 8.30 18.72
N GLU A 21 -28.56 8.45 19.78
CA GLU A 21 -27.44 7.54 20.08
C GLU A 21 -27.93 6.12 20.33
N ARG A 22 -29.02 5.97 21.07
CA ARG A 22 -29.67 4.68 21.32
C ARG A 22 -30.13 4.01 20.03
N ALA A 23 -30.77 4.77 19.14
CA ALA A 23 -31.23 4.26 17.85
C ALA A 23 -30.06 3.82 16.96
N LYS A 24 -28.96 4.59 16.94
CA LYS A 24 -27.73 4.23 16.22
C LYS A 24 -27.08 2.98 16.77
N ALA A 25 -26.88 2.90 18.10
CA ALA A 25 -26.29 1.73 18.76
C ALA A 25 -27.13 0.47 18.49
N MET A 26 -28.45 0.57 18.55
CA MET A 26 -29.36 -0.53 18.22
C MET A 26 -29.26 -0.93 16.73
N GLY A 27 -29.14 0.04 15.83
CA GLY A 27 -28.91 -0.21 14.40
C GLY A 27 -27.61 -0.97 14.15
N TYR A 28 -26.51 -0.54 14.76
CA TYR A 28 -25.20 -1.22 14.65
C TYR A 28 -25.23 -2.62 15.27
N LEU A 29 -25.84 -2.78 16.44
CA LEU A 29 -25.97 -4.08 17.10
C LEU A 29 -26.69 -5.08 16.19
N ARG A 30 -27.84 -4.67 15.63
CA ARG A 30 -28.59 -5.50 14.67
C ARG A 30 -27.77 -5.82 13.43
N ALA A 31 -27.03 -4.85 12.88
CA ALA A 31 -26.18 -5.07 11.72
C ALA A 31 -25.05 -6.08 12.00
N CYS A 32 -24.37 -5.95 13.15
CA CYS A 32 -23.32 -6.88 13.58
C CYS A 32 -23.82 -8.32 13.74
N GLN A 33 -25.10 -8.49 14.07
CA GLN A 33 -25.76 -9.79 14.22
C GLN A 33 -26.35 -10.33 12.91
N THR A 34 -26.01 -9.76 11.75
CA THR A 34 -26.43 -10.31 10.45
C THR A 34 -25.43 -11.29 9.88
N PHE A 35 -25.94 -12.22 9.07
CA PHE A 35 -25.07 -13.15 8.35
C PHE A 35 -24.10 -12.42 7.41
N GLU A 36 -24.59 -11.36 6.76
CA GLU A 36 -23.82 -10.58 5.80
C GLU A 36 -22.55 -9.99 6.42
N VAL A 37 -22.66 -9.37 7.61
CA VAL A 37 -21.51 -8.76 8.28
C VAL A 37 -20.49 -9.81 8.72
N ALA A 38 -20.94 -10.90 9.35
CA ALA A 38 -20.02 -11.96 9.78
C ALA A 38 -19.33 -12.64 8.60
N PHE A 39 -20.05 -12.86 7.50
CA PHE A 39 -19.50 -13.38 6.24
C PHE A 39 -18.42 -12.44 5.68
N MET A 40 -18.74 -11.16 5.52
CA MET A 40 -17.81 -10.17 5.00
C MET A 40 -16.57 -10.00 5.89
N LEU A 41 -16.74 -10.01 7.22
CA LEU A 41 -15.61 -9.94 8.15
C LEU A 41 -14.64 -11.12 7.99
N HIS A 42 -15.16 -12.35 7.85
CA HIS A 42 -14.32 -13.53 7.68
C HIS A 42 -13.64 -13.56 6.31
N LEU A 43 -14.37 -13.20 5.25
CA LEU A 43 -13.84 -13.10 3.90
C LEU A 43 -12.72 -12.05 3.83
N MET A 44 -12.98 -10.84 4.32
CA MET A 44 -12.00 -9.76 4.32
C MET A 44 -10.78 -10.10 5.17
N ARG A 45 -10.96 -10.75 6.32
CA ARG A 45 -9.83 -11.23 7.13
C ARG A 45 -8.93 -12.18 6.33
N ASP A 46 -9.51 -13.16 5.64
CA ASP A 46 -8.74 -14.16 4.91
C ASP A 46 -8.05 -13.54 3.68
N ILE A 47 -8.71 -12.62 2.95
CA ILE A 47 -8.10 -11.84 1.86
C ILE A 47 -6.95 -10.96 2.35
N LEU A 48 -7.20 -10.14 3.38
CA LEU A 48 -6.18 -9.25 3.95
C LEU A 48 -5.00 -10.03 4.52
N ALA A 49 -5.24 -11.21 5.11
CA ALA A 49 -4.17 -12.08 5.59
C ALA A 49 -3.28 -12.61 4.44
N ILE A 50 -3.84 -12.86 3.26
CA ILE A 50 -3.06 -13.26 2.08
C ILE A 50 -2.21 -12.09 1.57
N THR A 51 -2.78 -10.88 1.49
CA THR A 51 -2.08 -9.70 0.93
C THR A 51 -1.16 -9.00 1.93
N ASN A 52 -1.25 -9.31 3.23
CA ASN A 52 -0.49 -8.64 4.28
C ASN A 52 1.03 -8.71 4.10
N GLU A 53 1.57 -9.86 3.70
CA GLU A 53 3.03 -10.02 3.53
C GLU A 53 3.55 -9.18 2.34
N LEU A 54 2.80 -9.15 1.25
CA LEU A 54 3.09 -8.25 0.12
C LEU A 54 3.02 -6.78 0.58
N ASN A 55 1.95 -6.40 1.29
CA ASN A 55 1.78 -5.04 1.80
C ASN A 55 2.94 -4.60 2.70
N LYS A 56 3.37 -5.45 3.64
CA LYS A 56 4.53 -5.18 4.49
C LYS A 56 5.81 -5.04 3.67
N CYS A 57 6.01 -5.87 2.65
CA CYS A 57 7.19 -5.81 1.79
C CYS A 57 7.25 -4.50 1.01
N LEU A 58 6.14 -4.10 0.40
CA LEU A 58 6.02 -2.84 -0.35
C LEU A 58 6.21 -1.60 0.56
N GLN A 59 5.88 -1.69 1.84
CA GLN A 59 6.05 -0.57 2.78
C GLN A 59 7.48 -0.42 3.35
N LYS A 60 8.42 -1.33 3.04
CA LYS A 60 9.82 -1.21 3.51
C LYS A 60 10.54 -0.08 2.77
N LYS A 61 11.39 0.67 3.48
CA LYS A 61 12.17 1.79 2.94
C LYS A 61 13.21 1.34 1.89
N GLU A 62 13.82 0.19 2.13
CA GLU A 62 14.72 -0.47 1.19
C GLU A 62 13.92 -1.60 0.55
N GLN A 63 13.33 -1.29 -0.60
CA GLN A 63 12.54 -2.27 -1.32
C GLN A 63 13.45 -3.26 -2.01
N ASP A 64 13.35 -4.52 -1.61
CA ASP A 64 13.76 -5.62 -2.45
C ASP A 64 12.65 -5.86 -3.47
N THR A 65 12.73 -5.14 -4.59
CA THR A 65 11.73 -5.18 -5.66
C THR A 65 11.59 -6.59 -6.25
N ALA A 66 12.67 -7.39 -6.26
CA ALA A 66 12.63 -8.78 -6.73
C ALA A 66 11.78 -9.65 -5.79
N ASN A 67 11.99 -9.54 -4.47
CA ASN A 67 11.16 -10.23 -3.49
C ASN A 67 9.71 -9.73 -3.47
N ALA A 68 9.48 -8.44 -3.70
CA ALA A 68 8.14 -7.88 -3.82
C ALA A 68 7.37 -8.52 -5.00
N MET A 69 8.01 -8.67 -6.17
CA MET A 69 7.39 -9.31 -7.34
C MET A 69 7.06 -10.79 -7.09
N LEU A 70 7.94 -11.52 -6.40
CA LEU A 70 7.64 -12.90 -5.98
C LEU A 70 6.41 -12.94 -5.06
N LEU A 71 6.29 -11.99 -4.13
CA LEU A 71 5.14 -11.90 -3.23
C LEU A 71 3.84 -11.52 -3.95
N VAL A 72 3.89 -10.73 -5.02
CA VAL A 72 2.73 -10.47 -5.90
C VAL A 72 2.23 -11.79 -6.49
N GLU A 73 3.11 -12.59 -7.08
CA GLU A 73 2.75 -13.88 -7.67
C GLU A 73 2.23 -14.88 -6.62
N VAL A 74 2.84 -14.90 -5.43
CA VAL A 74 2.35 -15.71 -4.31
C VAL A 74 0.96 -15.26 -3.88
N ALA A 75 0.72 -13.96 -3.76
CA ALA A 75 -0.59 -13.42 -3.38
C ALA A 75 -1.67 -13.79 -4.42
N LYS A 76 -1.40 -13.60 -5.72
CA LYS A 76 -2.29 -13.99 -6.82
C LYS A 76 -2.63 -15.47 -6.77
N LYS A 77 -1.63 -16.35 -6.60
CA LYS A 77 -1.84 -17.80 -6.48
C LYS A 77 -2.65 -18.18 -5.24
N ARG A 78 -2.38 -17.55 -4.10
CA ARG A 78 -3.13 -17.81 -2.85
C ARG A 78 -4.57 -17.33 -2.94
N LEU A 79 -4.85 -16.19 -3.58
CA LEU A 79 -6.21 -15.72 -3.84
C LEU A 79 -6.95 -16.67 -4.80
N GLN A 80 -6.29 -17.15 -5.84
CA GLN A 80 -6.86 -18.18 -6.73
C GLN A 80 -7.18 -19.49 -5.98
N LYS A 81 -6.30 -19.92 -5.07
CA LYS A 81 -6.55 -21.08 -4.22
C LYS A 81 -7.74 -20.85 -3.29
N LEU A 82 -7.79 -19.69 -2.63
CA LEU A 82 -8.91 -19.27 -1.78
C LEU A 82 -10.23 -19.40 -2.55
N ARG A 83 -10.28 -18.83 -3.77
CA ARG A 83 -11.46 -18.87 -4.63
C ARG A 83 -11.93 -20.28 -4.98
N LYS A 84 -11.01 -21.20 -5.28
CA LYS A 84 -11.34 -22.54 -5.80
C LYS A 84 -11.65 -23.56 -4.71
N GLU A 85 -10.92 -23.50 -3.59
CA GLU A 85 -10.85 -24.60 -2.63
C GLU A 85 -11.37 -24.25 -1.24
N GLU A 86 -11.34 -22.97 -0.84
CA GLU A 86 -11.53 -22.58 0.56
C GLU A 86 -12.95 -22.13 0.91
N TRP A 87 -13.91 -22.28 -0.01
CA TRP A 87 -15.33 -21.95 0.25
C TRP A 87 -15.88 -22.70 1.47
N GLU A 88 -15.71 -24.02 1.53
CA GLU A 88 -16.24 -24.84 2.63
C GLU A 88 -15.54 -24.52 3.96
N SER A 89 -14.23 -24.28 3.91
CA SER A 89 -13.40 -23.84 5.05
C SER A 89 -13.91 -22.52 5.62
N LEU A 90 -14.24 -21.55 4.77
CA LEU A 90 -14.81 -20.27 5.18
C LEU A 90 -16.19 -20.46 5.84
N ILE A 91 -17.08 -21.24 5.22
CA ILE A 91 -18.42 -21.53 5.76
C ILE A 91 -18.33 -22.25 7.12
N ALA A 92 -17.38 -23.16 7.31
CA ALA A 92 -17.16 -23.82 8.60
C ALA A 92 -16.74 -22.83 9.70
N LYS A 93 -15.78 -21.92 9.41
CA LYS A 93 -15.37 -20.86 10.35
C LYS A 93 -16.54 -19.95 10.73
N ILE A 94 -17.34 -19.56 9.73
CA ILE A 94 -18.52 -18.73 9.90
C ILE A 94 -19.60 -19.45 10.74
N SER A 95 -19.83 -20.74 10.48
CA SER A 95 -20.79 -21.55 11.24
C SER A 95 -20.39 -21.66 12.71
N ALA A 96 -19.11 -21.89 13.00
CA ALA A 96 -18.58 -21.91 14.37
C ALA A 96 -18.73 -20.54 15.06
N PHE A 97 -18.52 -19.44 14.31
CA PHE A 97 -18.73 -18.09 14.81
C PHE A 97 -20.20 -17.85 15.19
N TYR A 98 -21.15 -18.32 14.39
CA TYR A 98 -22.58 -18.15 14.71
C TYR A 98 -23.05 -18.97 15.89
N ILE A 99 -22.60 -20.22 16.04
CA ILE A 99 -22.89 -21.03 17.23
C ILE A 99 -22.45 -20.29 18.49
N LYS A 100 -21.32 -19.59 18.42
CA LYS A 100 -20.76 -18.84 19.55
C LYS A 100 -21.59 -17.60 19.94
N TYR A 101 -22.22 -16.92 18.98
CA TYR A 101 -22.93 -15.65 19.21
C TYR A 101 -24.46 -15.74 19.00
N ASP A 102 -24.99 -16.97 18.86
CA ASP A 102 -26.42 -17.26 18.67
C ASP A 102 -27.10 -16.46 17.54
N ILE A 103 -26.40 -16.35 16.41
CA ILE A 103 -26.90 -15.63 15.23
C ILE A 103 -27.60 -16.60 14.28
N LEU A 104 -28.74 -16.18 13.73
CA LEU A 104 -29.52 -16.97 12.77
C LEU A 104 -28.80 -17.10 11.43
N ILE A 105 -28.52 -18.36 11.04
CA ILE A 105 -27.97 -18.69 9.72
C ILE A 105 -29.13 -18.76 8.71
N PRO A 106 -29.05 -18.04 7.57
CA PRO A 106 -30.05 -18.15 6.52
C PRO A 106 -29.99 -19.54 5.87
N ARG A 107 -31.15 -20.05 5.43
CA ARG A 107 -31.18 -21.29 4.67
C ARG A 107 -30.63 -21.03 3.27
N PHE A 108 -29.57 -21.74 2.91
CA PHE A 108 -28.86 -21.51 1.65
C PHE A 108 -29.70 -21.77 0.38
N ASN A 109 -30.74 -22.60 0.49
CA ASN A 109 -31.65 -22.90 -0.61
C ASN A 109 -32.79 -21.88 -0.77
N ASP A 110 -32.95 -20.96 0.18
CA ASP A 110 -34.01 -19.96 0.10
C ASP A 110 -33.71 -18.94 -1.01
N PRO A 111 -34.75 -18.33 -1.60
CA PRO A 111 -34.59 -17.21 -2.52
C PRO A 111 -33.90 -16.03 -1.81
N TYR A 112 -32.85 -15.48 -2.42
CA TYR A 112 -32.16 -14.32 -1.87
C TYR A 112 -33.01 -13.05 -2.05
N VAL A 113 -33.34 -12.39 -0.94
CA VAL A 113 -34.05 -11.12 -0.93
C VAL A 113 -33.12 -10.03 -0.41
N SER A 114 -32.65 -9.16 -1.30
CA SER A 114 -31.86 -7.99 -0.90
C SER A 114 -32.70 -7.01 -0.10
N SER A 115 -32.20 -6.58 1.06
CA SER A 115 -32.83 -5.58 1.93
C SER A 115 -32.98 -4.20 1.27
N LEU A 116 -32.18 -3.92 0.22
CA LEU A 116 -32.19 -2.66 -0.55
C LEU A 116 -33.15 -2.63 -1.75
N ARG A 117 -33.65 -3.77 -2.24
CA ARG A 117 -34.61 -3.77 -3.37
C ARG A 117 -36.05 -3.77 -2.86
N SER A 118 -36.92 -3.08 -3.60
CA SER A 118 -38.37 -3.16 -3.39
C SER A 118 -38.82 -4.63 -3.36
N ARG A 119 -39.56 -5.03 -2.32
CA ARG A 119 -40.14 -6.37 -2.11
C ARG A 119 -41.00 -6.90 -3.28
N ARG A 120 -41.19 -6.12 -4.35
CA ARG A 120 -42.02 -6.43 -5.51
C ARG A 120 -41.26 -7.10 -6.67
N LYS A 121 -39.94 -7.27 -6.59
CA LYS A 121 -39.17 -8.03 -7.59
C LYS A 121 -38.89 -9.45 -7.10
N PRO A 122 -39.10 -10.49 -7.92
CA PRO A 122 -38.74 -11.86 -7.56
C PRO A 122 -37.22 -11.96 -7.29
N ALA A 123 -36.84 -12.91 -6.45
CA ALA A 123 -35.43 -13.20 -6.19
C ALA A 123 -34.79 -13.79 -7.45
N ASP A 124 -33.70 -13.18 -7.91
CA ASP A 124 -32.99 -13.60 -9.12
C ASP A 124 -32.13 -14.87 -8.89
N CYS A 125 -31.80 -15.19 -7.63
CA CYS A 125 -30.92 -16.30 -7.27
C CYS A 125 -31.18 -16.83 -5.84
N THR A 126 -30.55 -17.95 -5.47
CA THR A 126 -30.57 -18.50 -4.11
C THR A 126 -29.56 -17.80 -3.19
N VAL A 127 -29.76 -17.89 -1.87
CA VAL A 127 -28.79 -17.38 -0.87
C VAL A 127 -27.40 -17.97 -1.10
N LEU A 128 -27.30 -19.27 -1.40
CA LEU A 128 -26.03 -19.91 -1.72
C LEU A 128 -25.36 -19.27 -2.93
N HIS A 129 -26.10 -19.08 -4.01
CA HIS A 129 -25.56 -18.51 -5.25
C HIS A 129 -25.07 -17.09 -5.00
N HIS A 130 -25.87 -16.27 -4.31
CA HIS A 130 -25.50 -14.91 -3.96
C HIS A 130 -24.16 -14.86 -3.21
N TYR A 131 -24.04 -15.57 -2.08
CA TYR A 131 -22.81 -15.49 -1.28
C TYR A 131 -21.61 -16.17 -1.94
N ARG A 132 -21.81 -17.28 -2.65
CA ARG A 132 -20.69 -18.01 -3.29
C ARG A 132 -20.21 -17.34 -4.56
N VAL A 133 -21.12 -16.94 -5.44
CA VAL A 133 -20.79 -16.45 -6.78
C VAL A 133 -20.72 -14.93 -6.78
N ASP A 134 -21.81 -14.26 -6.40
CA ASP A 134 -21.93 -12.79 -6.53
C ASP A 134 -21.08 -12.02 -5.52
N VAL A 135 -20.78 -12.63 -4.37
CA VAL A 135 -19.96 -12.03 -3.31
C VAL A 135 -18.57 -12.66 -3.25
N PHE A 136 -18.45 -13.93 -2.87
CA PHE A 136 -17.15 -14.57 -2.62
C PHE A 136 -16.25 -14.61 -3.85
N CYS A 137 -16.69 -15.25 -4.94
CA CYS A 137 -15.91 -15.31 -6.18
C CYS A 137 -15.63 -13.92 -6.72
N LYS A 138 -16.66 -13.06 -6.79
CA LYS A 138 -16.55 -11.72 -7.36
C LYS A 138 -15.55 -10.82 -6.62
N ILE A 139 -15.59 -10.80 -5.29
CA ILE A 139 -14.65 -10.01 -4.48
C ILE A 139 -13.22 -10.52 -4.72
N ILE A 140 -13.00 -11.84 -4.71
CA ILE A 140 -11.66 -12.39 -4.93
C ILE A 140 -11.17 -12.10 -6.36
N ASP A 141 -12.06 -12.23 -7.35
CA ASP A 141 -11.75 -11.92 -8.75
C ASP A 141 -11.37 -10.45 -8.92
N TRP A 142 -12.08 -9.53 -8.25
CA TRP A 142 -11.70 -8.11 -8.19
C TRP A 142 -10.32 -7.92 -7.57
N GLN A 143 -10.01 -8.55 -6.43
CA GLN A 143 -8.68 -8.42 -5.82
C GLN A 143 -7.56 -8.92 -6.75
N ILE A 144 -7.81 -10.00 -7.49
CA ILE A 144 -6.85 -10.54 -8.45
C ILE A 144 -6.71 -9.61 -9.66
N GLN A 145 -7.81 -9.05 -10.16
CA GLN A 145 -7.80 -8.10 -11.26
C GLN A 145 -7.02 -6.84 -10.89
N GLU A 146 -7.28 -6.24 -9.72
CA GLU A 146 -6.53 -5.08 -9.22
C GLU A 146 -5.03 -5.38 -9.12
N LEU A 147 -4.64 -6.56 -8.63
CA LEU A 147 -3.23 -6.98 -8.60
C LEU A 147 -2.63 -7.19 -9.99
N ASN A 148 -3.42 -7.53 -11.01
CA ASN A 148 -2.94 -7.67 -12.37
C ASN A 148 -2.81 -6.31 -13.07
N GLU A 149 -3.74 -5.39 -12.83
CA GLU A 149 -3.70 -4.04 -13.37
C GLU A 149 -2.59 -3.20 -12.72
N CYS A 150 -2.37 -3.36 -11.40
CA CYS A 150 -1.29 -2.68 -10.69
C CYS A 150 0.11 -3.26 -10.97
N PHE A 151 0.19 -4.55 -11.31
CA PHE A 151 1.44 -5.27 -11.59
C PHE A 151 1.33 -6.02 -12.91
N ASP A 152 1.17 -5.24 -13.98
CA ASP A 152 1.17 -5.68 -15.37
C ASP A 152 2.61 -5.98 -15.89
N GLU A 153 2.74 -6.25 -17.19
CA GLU A 153 4.05 -6.54 -17.78
C GLU A 153 5.01 -5.34 -17.72
N GLU A 154 4.52 -4.12 -17.97
CA GLU A 154 5.35 -2.91 -17.98
C GLU A 154 5.92 -2.60 -16.60
N THR A 155 5.07 -2.64 -15.56
CA THR A 155 5.50 -2.48 -14.16
C THR A 155 6.45 -3.59 -13.71
N THR A 156 6.28 -4.81 -14.25
CA THR A 156 7.20 -5.93 -14.01
C THR A 156 8.58 -5.66 -14.61
N TYR A 157 8.66 -5.19 -15.86
CA TYR A 157 9.93 -4.81 -16.49
C TYR A 157 10.62 -3.67 -15.73
N LEU A 158 9.85 -2.67 -15.34
CA LEU A 158 10.32 -1.54 -14.54
C LEU A 158 10.94 -2.01 -13.22
N LEU A 159 10.21 -2.82 -12.44
CA LEU A 159 10.67 -3.32 -11.14
C LEU A 159 11.86 -4.27 -11.25
N HIS A 160 11.93 -5.08 -12.30
CA HIS A 160 13.10 -5.89 -12.61
C HIS A 160 14.32 -5.04 -12.96
N GLY A 161 14.17 -4.00 -13.77
CA GLY A 161 15.27 -3.07 -14.07
C GLY A 161 15.81 -2.39 -12.81
N ILE A 162 14.92 -1.94 -11.92
CA ILE A 162 15.29 -1.37 -10.61
C ILE A 162 16.04 -2.39 -9.75
N SER A 163 15.59 -3.65 -9.74
CA SER A 163 16.25 -4.72 -8.99
C SER A 163 17.69 -4.98 -9.47
N CYS A 164 17.94 -4.80 -10.77
CA CYS A 164 19.26 -4.96 -11.37
C CYS A 164 20.23 -3.82 -11.02
N LEU A 165 19.72 -2.63 -10.68
CA LEU A 165 20.52 -1.48 -10.23
C LEU A 165 20.87 -1.56 -8.74
N ASN A 166 20.25 -2.46 -7.99
CA ASN A 166 20.45 -2.58 -6.54
C ASN A 166 21.86 -3.08 -6.21
N PRO A 167 22.65 -2.36 -5.38
CA PRO A 167 24.02 -2.75 -5.07
C PRO A 167 24.16 -3.92 -4.08
N ILE A 168 23.06 -4.38 -3.46
CA ILE A 168 23.08 -5.48 -2.48
C ILE A 168 23.79 -6.72 -3.04
N ASN A 169 24.57 -7.38 -2.19
CA ASN A 169 25.37 -8.56 -2.54
C ASN A 169 26.30 -8.33 -3.75
N SER A 170 26.92 -7.15 -3.80
CA SER A 170 27.84 -6.76 -4.89
C SER A 170 27.18 -6.83 -6.27
N PHE A 171 26.00 -6.21 -6.39
CA PHE A 171 25.24 -6.16 -7.64
C PHE A 171 24.91 -7.56 -8.24
N SER A 172 24.62 -8.55 -7.39
CA SER A 172 24.39 -9.95 -7.83
C SER A 172 23.27 -10.11 -8.86
N SER A 173 22.30 -9.20 -8.84
CA SER A 173 21.12 -9.20 -9.72
C SER A 173 21.33 -8.42 -11.03
N PHE A 174 22.52 -7.86 -11.26
CA PHE A 174 22.79 -6.98 -12.40
C PHE A 174 22.64 -7.72 -13.74
N ASP A 175 21.73 -7.23 -14.59
CA ASP A 175 21.50 -7.72 -15.95
C ASP A 175 21.23 -6.53 -16.86
N ILE A 176 22.14 -6.28 -17.79
CA ILE A 176 22.06 -5.15 -18.73
C ILE A 176 20.75 -5.20 -19.53
N ARG A 177 20.32 -6.38 -19.99
CA ARG A 177 19.13 -6.50 -20.84
C ARG A 177 17.87 -6.06 -20.08
N LYS A 178 17.76 -6.42 -18.81
CA LYS A 178 16.61 -6.03 -17.97
C LYS A 178 16.61 -4.53 -17.68
N ILE A 179 17.79 -3.94 -17.45
CA ILE A 179 17.94 -2.48 -17.27
C ILE A 179 17.58 -1.74 -18.56
N MET A 180 18.00 -2.25 -19.72
CA MET A 180 17.66 -1.68 -21.02
C MET A 180 16.15 -1.70 -21.27
N ARG A 181 15.44 -2.79 -20.92
CA ARG A 181 13.97 -2.83 -21.00
C ARG A 181 13.29 -1.80 -20.10
N MET A 182 13.86 -1.50 -18.94
CA MET A 182 13.38 -0.39 -18.11
C MET A 182 13.59 0.97 -18.80
N ALA A 183 14.72 1.19 -19.47
CA ALA A 183 14.99 2.45 -20.17
C ALA A 183 14.03 2.70 -21.34
N GLU A 184 13.59 1.64 -22.04
CA GLU A 184 12.60 1.73 -23.11
C GLU A 184 11.23 2.29 -22.66
N LEU A 185 10.91 2.22 -21.37
CA LEU A 185 9.69 2.80 -20.79
C LEU A 185 9.75 4.34 -20.66
N TYR A 186 10.91 4.95 -20.89
CA TYR A 186 11.13 6.40 -20.78
C TYR A 186 11.67 6.96 -22.11
N PRO A 187 10.86 6.96 -23.19
CA PRO A 187 11.31 7.40 -24.51
C PRO A 187 11.71 8.88 -24.57
N ASP A 188 11.19 9.72 -23.67
CA ASP A 188 11.56 11.13 -23.57
C ASP A 188 12.95 11.34 -22.94
N ASP A 189 13.41 10.40 -22.12
CA ASP A 189 14.72 10.44 -21.45
C ASP A 189 15.78 9.63 -22.20
N PHE A 190 15.37 8.58 -22.93
CA PHE A 190 16.26 7.67 -23.68
C PHE A 190 15.81 7.53 -25.14
N ASP A 191 16.41 8.33 -26.03
CA ASP A 191 16.29 8.18 -27.48
C ASP A 191 17.11 6.98 -28.02
N GLU A 192 16.88 6.60 -29.28
CA GLU A 192 17.54 5.45 -29.93
C GLU A 192 19.08 5.54 -29.89
N PHE A 193 19.64 6.75 -29.97
CA PHE A 193 21.08 6.97 -29.93
C PHE A 193 21.64 6.81 -28.50
N SER A 194 20.94 7.34 -27.51
CA SER A 194 21.30 7.25 -26.10
C SER A 194 21.19 5.82 -25.58
N MET A 195 20.31 4.98 -26.15
CA MET A 195 20.20 3.56 -25.81
C MET A 195 21.49 2.79 -26.09
N GLY A 196 22.10 2.98 -27.27
CA GLY A 196 23.41 2.38 -27.57
C GLY A 196 24.54 2.92 -26.68
N THR A 197 24.45 4.19 -26.27
CA THR A 197 25.40 4.79 -25.33
C THR A 197 25.22 4.25 -23.91
N LEU A 198 23.96 4.06 -23.49
CA LEU A 198 23.59 3.54 -22.18
C LEU A 198 24.10 2.11 -22.00
N GLU A 199 23.93 1.24 -23.00
CA GLU A 199 24.42 -0.14 -22.94
C GLU A 199 25.94 -0.20 -22.70
N ASN A 200 26.69 0.63 -23.43
CA ASN A 200 28.14 0.75 -23.26
C ASN A 200 28.51 1.35 -21.89
N GLN A 201 27.77 2.36 -21.41
CA GLN A 201 27.97 2.90 -20.07
C GLN A 201 27.69 1.87 -18.98
N LEU A 202 26.64 1.06 -19.10
CA LEU A 202 26.30 -0.01 -18.14
C LEU A 202 27.40 -1.08 -18.06
N ALA A 203 27.93 -1.49 -19.22
CA ALA A 203 29.03 -2.46 -19.28
C ALA A 203 30.31 -1.93 -18.60
N SER A 204 30.63 -0.65 -18.82
CA SER A 204 31.79 -0.01 -18.17
C SER A 204 31.54 0.26 -16.68
N TYR A 205 30.33 0.68 -16.34
CA TYR A 205 29.89 1.01 -15.00
C TYR A 205 30.03 -0.18 -14.05
N ILE A 206 29.51 -1.36 -14.43
CA ILE A 206 29.51 -2.51 -13.53
C ILE A 206 30.93 -2.97 -13.21
N ILE A 207 31.84 -2.93 -14.18
CA ILE A 207 33.26 -3.26 -13.94
C ILE A 207 33.87 -2.23 -12.97
N ASP A 208 33.62 -0.94 -13.19
CA ASP A 208 34.14 0.11 -12.29
C ASP A 208 33.60 -0.01 -10.86
N VAL A 209 32.27 -0.09 -10.67
CA VAL A 209 31.68 -0.07 -9.32
C VAL A 209 31.71 -1.42 -8.59
N ARG A 210 31.80 -2.55 -9.30
CA ARG A 210 31.79 -3.87 -8.66
C ARG A 210 33.20 -4.45 -8.52
N ASP A 211 34.04 -4.25 -9.52
CA ASP A 211 35.31 -4.99 -9.65
C ASP A 211 36.55 -4.11 -9.41
N VAL A 212 36.44 -2.77 -9.54
CA VAL A 212 37.59 -1.84 -9.43
C VAL A 212 37.52 -0.93 -8.20
N ASP A 213 36.39 -0.26 -7.97
CA ASP A 213 36.27 0.76 -6.91
C ASP A 213 35.71 0.17 -5.62
N GLU A 214 36.60 -0.16 -4.69
CA GLU A 214 36.24 -0.79 -3.41
C GLU A 214 35.25 0.03 -2.54
N ARG A 215 35.08 1.33 -2.81
CA ARG A 215 34.15 2.21 -2.08
C ARG A 215 32.68 1.84 -2.25
N PHE A 216 32.37 0.89 -3.12
CA PHE A 216 31.02 0.42 -3.45
C PHE A 216 30.67 -0.97 -2.86
N TYR A 217 31.57 -1.64 -2.15
CA TYR A 217 31.34 -3.01 -1.65
C TYR A 217 30.22 -3.16 -0.59
N ASP A 218 30.01 -2.17 0.28
CA ASP A 218 29.07 -2.26 1.42
C ASP A 218 27.94 -1.21 1.31
N LEU A 219 27.20 -1.24 0.21
CA LEU A 219 26.04 -0.38 -0.01
C LEU A 219 24.74 -1.15 0.31
N ARG A 220 23.86 -0.54 1.11
CA ARG A 220 22.62 -1.20 1.59
C ARG A 220 21.44 -1.04 0.63
N GLY A 221 21.54 -0.14 -0.34
CA GLY A 221 20.51 0.04 -1.37
C GLY A 221 20.76 1.23 -2.29
N LEU A 222 19.74 1.56 -3.09
CA LEU A 222 19.82 2.61 -4.13
C LEU A 222 20.09 4.02 -3.57
N CYS A 223 19.61 4.32 -2.37
CA CYS A 223 19.88 5.60 -1.70
C CYS A 223 21.37 5.77 -1.34
N ASP A 224 22.02 4.70 -0.90
CA ASP A 224 23.45 4.73 -0.59
C ASP A 224 24.27 4.76 -1.87
N LEU A 225 23.83 4.01 -2.89
CA LEU A 225 24.42 4.05 -4.23
C LEU A 225 24.42 5.46 -4.81
N SER A 226 23.27 6.14 -4.82
CA SER A 226 23.16 7.48 -5.40
C SER A 226 24.08 8.48 -4.70
N LYS A 227 24.13 8.46 -3.36
CA LYS A 227 25.07 9.29 -2.58
C LYS A 227 26.53 8.98 -2.93
N ARG A 228 26.88 7.70 -3.04
CA ARG A 228 28.26 7.28 -3.35
C ARG A 228 28.68 7.68 -4.76
N LEU A 229 27.78 7.57 -5.75
CA LEU A 229 28.03 8.03 -7.13
C LEU A 229 28.29 9.53 -7.21
N VAL A 230 27.63 10.32 -6.36
CA VAL A 230 27.87 11.76 -6.27
C VAL A 230 29.22 12.05 -5.61
N GLN A 231 29.50 11.45 -4.45
CA GLN A 231 30.76 11.64 -3.71
C GLN A 231 32.00 11.31 -4.53
N THR A 232 31.93 10.28 -5.36
CA THR A 232 33.04 9.80 -6.20
C THR A 232 33.11 10.49 -7.56
N LYS A 233 32.21 11.43 -7.86
CA LYS A 233 32.03 12.07 -9.17
C LYS A 233 31.68 11.12 -10.33
N LYS A 234 31.40 9.84 -10.04
CA LYS A 234 30.99 8.84 -11.04
C LYS A 234 29.65 9.15 -11.70
N HIS A 235 28.77 9.94 -11.07
CA HIS A 235 27.56 10.46 -11.70
C HIS A 235 27.82 11.30 -12.97
N SER A 236 28.98 11.94 -13.09
CA SER A 236 29.39 12.67 -14.30
C SER A 236 30.02 11.74 -15.35
N ASN A 237 30.65 10.65 -14.91
CA ASN A 237 31.27 9.66 -15.80
C ASN A 237 30.21 8.74 -16.44
N TYR A 238 29.15 8.41 -15.69
CA TYR A 238 28.04 7.55 -16.13
C TYR A 238 26.70 8.28 -16.01
N PRO A 239 26.48 9.36 -16.77
CA PRO A 239 25.29 10.21 -16.63
C PRO A 239 23.98 9.48 -16.91
N LEU A 240 23.95 8.53 -17.87
CA LEU A 240 22.75 7.78 -18.23
C LEU A 240 22.41 6.72 -17.17
N VAL A 241 23.43 6.04 -16.62
CA VAL A 241 23.24 5.12 -15.49
C VAL A 241 22.75 5.88 -14.26
N PHE A 242 23.33 7.05 -13.99
CA PHE A 242 22.88 7.89 -12.88
C PHE A 242 21.45 8.41 -13.09
N LEU A 243 21.02 8.66 -14.33
CA LEU A 243 19.63 8.98 -14.65
C LEU A 243 18.69 7.83 -14.28
N LEU A 244 19.02 6.59 -14.65
CA LEU A 244 18.24 5.42 -14.26
C LEU A 244 18.14 5.24 -12.74
N VAL A 245 19.24 5.46 -12.00
CA VAL A 245 19.23 5.43 -10.53
C VAL A 245 18.32 6.51 -9.96
N LYS A 246 18.30 7.72 -10.54
CA LYS A 246 17.36 8.78 -10.15
C LYS A 246 15.91 8.39 -10.42
N LEU A 247 15.60 7.87 -11.62
CA LEU A 247 14.26 7.40 -11.97
C LEU A 247 13.79 6.31 -11.00
N ALA A 248 14.66 5.33 -10.69
CA ALA A 248 14.37 4.29 -9.72
C ALA A 248 14.01 4.83 -8.32
N LEU A 249 14.67 5.92 -7.88
CA LEU A 249 14.40 6.57 -6.60
C LEU A 249 13.12 7.43 -6.59
N LEU A 250 12.63 7.84 -7.77
CA LEU A 250 11.44 8.69 -7.92
C LEU A 250 10.13 7.89 -8.03
N LEU A 251 10.19 6.58 -8.25
CA LEU A 251 8.99 5.79 -8.52
C LEU A 251 8.09 5.63 -7.29
N PRO A 252 6.75 5.74 -7.45
CA PRO A 252 5.77 5.70 -6.35
C PRO A 252 5.82 4.43 -5.50
N VAL A 253 6.24 3.31 -6.10
CA VAL A 253 6.44 2.05 -5.38
C VAL A 253 7.32 2.30 -4.15
N ALA A 254 8.32 3.18 -4.23
CA ALA A 254 9.25 3.50 -3.15
C ALA A 254 8.76 4.54 -2.11
N THR A 255 7.60 5.21 -2.27
CA THR A 255 7.21 6.30 -1.36
C THR A 255 5.78 6.21 -0.83
N ALA A 256 5.51 5.18 -0.02
CA ALA A 256 4.34 5.14 0.89
C ALA A 256 4.26 6.37 1.82
N SER A 257 5.34 7.16 1.96
CA SER A 257 5.36 8.48 2.60
C SER A 257 4.61 9.54 1.79
N VAL A 258 4.81 9.58 0.48
CA VAL A 258 4.20 10.54 -0.43
C VAL A 258 2.70 10.27 -0.55
N GLU A 259 2.28 9.01 -0.68
CA GLU A 259 0.85 8.67 -0.65
C GLU A 259 0.17 9.01 0.69
N ARG A 260 0.85 8.78 1.82
CA ARG A 260 0.36 9.24 3.14
C ARG A 260 0.23 10.76 3.21
N ALA A 261 1.18 11.50 2.64
CA ALA A 261 1.13 12.95 2.57
C ALA A 261 -0.08 13.44 1.76
N PHE A 262 -0.30 12.84 0.58
CA PHE A 262 -1.45 13.16 -0.26
C PHE A 262 -2.79 12.77 0.37
N SER A 263 -2.86 11.65 1.06
CA SER A 263 -4.06 11.22 1.79
C SER A 263 -4.40 12.19 2.94
N ALA A 264 -3.40 12.55 3.74
CA ALA A 264 -3.58 13.57 4.79
C ALA A 264 -3.98 14.93 4.21
N MET A 265 -3.40 15.31 3.07
CA MET A 265 -3.75 16.53 2.35
C MET A 265 -5.20 16.52 1.88
N LYS A 266 -5.65 15.42 1.25
CA LYS A 266 -7.04 15.26 0.83
C LYS A 266 -8.00 15.37 2.01
N PHE A 267 -7.68 14.73 3.13
CA PHE A 267 -8.51 14.80 4.33
C PHE A 267 -8.63 16.23 4.87
N ILE A 268 -7.50 16.95 5.01
CA ILE A 268 -7.49 18.31 5.56
C ILE A 268 -8.16 19.31 4.61
N LYS A 269 -7.86 19.27 3.31
CA LYS A 269 -8.41 20.23 2.35
C LYS A 269 -9.84 19.92 1.97
N ASN A 270 -10.16 18.67 1.65
CA ASN A 270 -11.44 18.32 1.04
C ASN A 270 -12.46 17.85 2.08
N ASP A 271 -12.10 16.88 2.93
CA ASP A 271 -13.06 16.25 3.84
C ASP A 271 -13.41 17.18 5.01
N LEU A 272 -12.42 17.87 5.56
CA LEU A 272 -12.61 18.91 6.58
C LEU A 272 -12.97 20.29 5.99
N ARG A 273 -12.91 20.45 4.66
CA ARG A 273 -13.15 21.72 3.95
C ARG A 273 -12.36 22.90 4.54
N SER A 274 -11.09 22.68 4.85
CA SER A 274 -10.25 23.71 5.46
C SER A 274 -10.10 24.91 4.53
N ARG A 275 -10.19 26.12 5.10
CA ARG A 275 -9.86 27.40 4.44
C ARG A 275 -8.42 27.86 4.71
N MET A 276 -7.57 26.97 5.22
CA MET A 276 -6.15 27.29 5.44
C MET A 276 -5.52 27.75 4.12
N ASN A 277 -4.69 28.78 4.20
CA ASN A 277 -3.91 29.22 3.05
C ASN A 277 -2.85 28.15 2.69
N ASP A 278 -2.41 28.14 1.43
CA ASP A 278 -1.50 27.11 0.93
C ASP A 278 -0.12 27.13 1.60
N GLU A 279 0.35 28.31 2.01
CA GLU A 279 1.65 28.49 2.64
C GLU A 279 1.68 27.92 4.07
N PHE A 280 0.66 28.20 4.87
CA PHE A 280 0.49 27.64 6.21
C PHE A 280 0.21 26.14 6.13
N PHE A 281 -0.61 25.71 5.17
CA PHE A 281 -0.90 24.30 4.96
C PHE A 281 0.36 23.51 4.58
N SER A 282 1.17 24.00 3.63
CA SER A 282 2.43 23.37 3.27
C SER A 282 3.42 23.38 4.44
N GLY A 283 3.49 24.48 5.18
CA GLY A 283 4.29 24.59 6.41
C GLY A 283 3.91 23.59 7.50
N CYS A 284 2.62 23.22 7.64
CA CYS A 284 2.18 22.19 8.58
C CYS A 284 2.35 20.76 8.04
N LEU A 285 2.27 20.57 6.72
CA LEU A 285 2.37 19.25 6.10
C LEU A 285 3.79 18.70 6.20
N VAL A 286 4.81 19.54 6.06
CA VAL A 286 6.22 19.12 6.13
C VAL A 286 6.57 18.45 7.46
N PRO A 287 6.30 19.04 8.65
CA PRO A 287 6.48 18.37 9.93
C PRO A 287 5.67 17.08 10.09
N TYR A 288 4.48 17.01 9.50
CA TYR A 288 3.62 15.83 9.57
C TYR A 288 4.19 14.65 8.78
N VAL A 289 4.67 14.91 7.56
CA VAL A 289 5.27 13.89 6.68
C VAL A 289 6.63 13.46 7.20
N GLU A 290 7.46 14.42 7.60
CA GLU A 290 8.83 14.22 8.08
C GLU A 290 8.88 14.14 9.61
N LYS A 291 7.91 13.47 10.23
CA LYS A 291 7.78 13.42 11.69
C LYS A 291 9.07 12.99 12.40
N ASN A 292 9.79 12.01 11.86
CA ASN A 292 11.05 11.55 12.47
C ASN A 292 12.15 12.63 12.44
N VAL A 293 12.18 13.46 11.39
CA VAL A 293 13.13 14.59 11.30
C VAL A 293 12.68 15.69 12.23
N PHE A 294 11.38 15.99 12.27
CA PHE A 294 10.82 16.98 13.18
C PHE A 294 11.06 16.62 14.66
N ASP A 295 10.85 15.35 15.03
CA ASP A 295 11.10 14.82 16.38
C ASP A 295 12.59 14.92 16.79
N SER A 296 13.51 15.04 15.82
CA SER A 296 14.95 15.23 16.08
C SER A 296 15.35 16.68 16.39
N ILE A 297 14.45 17.65 16.14
CA ILE A 297 14.69 19.07 16.38
C ILE A 297 14.21 19.41 17.80
N SER A 298 15.08 19.98 18.64
CA SER A 298 14.68 20.36 19.99
C SER A 298 13.75 21.58 20.00
N ASN A 299 12.79 21.59 20.92
CA ASN A 299 11.89 22.73 21.11
C ASN A 299 12.67 24.03 21.38
N ASP A 300 13.78 23.98 22.11
CA ASP A 300 14.63 25.14 22.38
C ASP A 300 15.21 25.73 21.09
N THR A 301 15.59 24.88 20.13
CA THR A 301 16.09 25.31 18.82
C THR A 301 14.99 25.99 18.02
N ILE A 302 13.77 25.46 18.06
CA ILE A 302 12.60 26.06 17.39
C ILE A 302 12.29 27.43 17.99
N ILE A 303 12.24 27.52 19.33
CA ILE A 303 11.96 28.75 20.06
C ILE A 303 13.01 29.82 19.74
N LYS A 304 14.29 29.47 19.80
CA LYS A 304 15.39 30.38 19.49
C LYS A 304 15.31 30.88 18.04
N THR A 305 15.14 29.98 17.08
CA THR A 305 15.03 30.35 15.66
C THR A 305 13.83 31.29 15.42
N PHE A 306 12.71 31.03 16.08
CA PHE A 306 11.51 31.85 15.98
C PHE A 306 11.66 33.24 16.61
N GLN A 307 12.45 33.35 17.69
CA GLN A 307 12.83 34.63 18.30
C GLN A 307 13.80 35.42 17.41
N ASP A 308 14.76 34.74 16.78
CA ASP A 308 15.78 35.36 15.92
C ASP A 308 15.16 35.93 14.62
N MET A 309 14.01 35.42 14.18
CA MET A 309 13.33 35.92 12.97
C MET A 309 12.86 37.38 13.07
N LYS A 310 12.38 37.83 14.24
CA LYS A 310 11.97 39.22 14.48
C LYS A 310 12.03 39.55 15.97
N PRO A 311 12.46 40.76 16.37
CA PRO A 311 12.42 41.18 17.77
C PRO A 311 10.97 41.21 18.27
N ARG A 312 10.74 40.56 19.42
CA ARG A 312 9.40 40.44 20.03
C ARG A 312 9.40 40.99 21.45
N ARG A 313 8.22 41.38 21.91
CA ARG A 313 8.01 41.95 23.26
C ARG A 313 8.18 40.94 24.39
N VAL A 314 8.13 39.64 24.09
CA VAL A 314 8.26 38.55 25.07
C VAL A 314 9.30 37.57 24.54
N GLN A 315 10.28 37.22 25.37
CA GLN A 315 11.17 36.09 25.12
C GLN A 315 10.44 34.82 25.56
N LEU A 316 10.29 33.91 24.60
CA LEU A 316 9.62 32.60 24.73
C LEU A 316 10.53 31.55 25.36
#